data_AF-A0A2R6S419-F1
#
_entry.id   AF-A0A2R6S419-F1
#
_cell.length_a   1.000
_cell.length_b   1.000
_cell.length_c   1.000
_cell.angle_alpha   90.00
_cell.angle_beta   90.00
_cell.angle_gamma   90.00
#
_symmetry.space_group_name_H-M   'P 1'
#
loop_
_entity.id
_entity.type
_entity.pdbx_description
1 polymer ?
#
loop_
_entity_poly.entity_id
_entity_poly.type
_entity_poly.pdbx_seq_one_letter_code
_entity_poly.pdbx_strand_id
1 'polypeptide(L)'
;MIKRPLHTLVLLPDTLSALTRAGYETVDDISSSTPELLAKDARISLLSSQAVFSSTQVQKIPPQTQSAASLVGSFTTTYTTSCEPIDTLLGGGLKKGSVLEISGPPGTPKEIIALNIVKTFVQNGHGVLFVGAKHVPLPGRQPDKF
;
A
#
# COMPACT_ATOMS: atom_id res chain seq x y z
N MET A 1 14.01 -1.02 18.06
CA MET A 1 13.02 -0.11 17.44
C MET A 1 12.25 0.57 18.56
N ILE A 2 12.18 1.90 18.58
CA ILE A 2 11.44 2.66 19.59
C ILE A 2 9.95 2.45 19.29
N LYS A 3 9.22 1.78 20.18
CA LYS A 3 7.77 1.59 20.03
C LYS A 3 7.08 2.93 20.30
N ARG A 4 6.27 3.41 19.36
CA ARG A 4 5.52 4.66 19.51
C ARG A 4 4.42 4.46 20.57
N PRO A 5 4.42 5.24 21.66
CA PRO A 5 3.44 5.04 22.73
C PRO A 5 2.08 5.66 22.37
N LEU A 6 1.00 5.09 22.89
CA LEU A 6 -0.37 5.51 22.56
C LEU A 6 -0.73 6.91 23.04
N HIS A 7 -0.06 7.42 24.08
CA HIS A 7 -0.27 8.80 24.55
C HIS A 7 0.16 9.88 23.55
N THR A 8 0.90 9.51 22.48
CA THR A 8 1.23 10.43 21.38
C THR A 8 0.10 10.59 20.36
N LEU A 9 -0.97 9.79 20.48
CA LEU A 9 -2.16 9.92 19.66
C LEU A 9 -3.13 10.91 20.29
N VAL A 10 -3.77 11.72 19.45
CA VAL A 10 -4.82 12.65 19.88
C VAL A 10 -6.12 11.85 20.06
N LEU A 11 -6.28 11.26 21.23
CA LEU A 11 -7.44 10.45 21.61
C LEU A 11 -8.16 11.07 22.82
N LEU A 12 -9.44 10.73 23.00
CA LEU A 12 -10.17 11.13 24.20
C LEU A 12 -9.50 10.50 25.45
N PRO A 13 -9.34 11.25 26.55
CA PRO A 13 -8.71 10.75 27.79
C PRO A 13 -9.34 9.45 28.33
N ASP A 14 -10.66 9.33 28.22
CA ASP A 14 -11.40 8.13 28.65
C ASP A 14 -11.05 6.90 27.81
N THR A 15 -10.85 7.10 26.50
CA THR A 15 -10.47 6.03 25.56
C THR A 15 -9.03 5.58 25.81
N LEU A 16 -8.12 6.53 26.04
CA LEU A 16 -6.73 6.23 26.39
C LEU A 16 -6.66 5.45 27.71
N SER A 17 -7.37 5.90 28.74
CA SER A 17 -7.42 5.22 30.05
C SER A 17 -7.98 3.80 29.94
N ALA A 18 -9.01 3.60 29.12
CA ALA A 18 -9.58 2.28 28.85
C ALA A 18 -8.59 1.35 28.14
N LEU A 19 -7.84 1.87 27.15
CA LEU A 19 -6.80 1.12 26.43
C LEU A 19 -5.63 0.74 27.33
N THR A 20 -5.13 1.66 28.16
CA THR A 20 -4.05 1.37 29.12
C THR A 20 -4.48 0.34 30.16
N ARG A 21 -5.72 0.41 30.66
CA ARG A 21 -6.26 -0.61 31.57
C ARG A 21 -6.40 -1.99 30.92
N ALA A 22 -6.61 -2.03 29.60
CA ALA A 22 -6.66 -3.26 28.82
C ALA A 22 -5.26 -3.77 28.39
N GLY A 23 -4.18 -3.06 28.76
CA GLY A 23 -2.80 -3.47 28.48
C GLY A 23 -2.24 -3.02 27.14
N TYR A 24 -2.94 -2.15 26.41
CA TYR A 24 -2.41 -1.52 25.20
C TYR A 24 -1.59 -0.29 25.59
N GLU A 25 -0.29 -0.31 25.29
CA GLU A 25 0.62 0.81 25.61
C GLU A 25 1.23 1.44 24.35
N THR A 26 1.34 0.65 23.27
CA THR A 26 2.02 1.06 22.04
C THR A 26 1.14 0.91 20.80
N VAL A 27 1.47 1.67 19.76
CA VAL A 27 0.77 1.60 18.46
C VAL A 27 0.86 0.21 17.82
N ASP A 28 1.95 -0.52 18.07
CA ASP A 28 2.15 -1.89 17.58
C ASP A 28 1.17 -2.89 18.22
N ASP A 29 0.75 -2.65 19.47
CA ASP A 29 -0.22 -3.51 20.15
C ASP A 29 -1.60 -3.41 19.50
N ILE A 30 -1.90 -2.28 18.86
CA ILE A 30 -3.16 -2.03 18.15
C ILE A 30 -3.10 -2.53 16.71
N SER A 31 -1.97 -2.39 16.02
CA SER A 31 -1.81 -2.77 14.62
C SER A 31 -1.95 -4.28 14.37
N SER A 32 -1.78 -5.10 15.41
CA SER A 32 -1.96 -6.55 15.39
C SER A 32 -3.40 -7.03 15.64
N SER A 33 -4.31 -6.13 16.01
CA SER A 33 -5.72 -6.45 16.34
C SER A 33 -6.69 -5.90 15.29
N THR A 34 -7.99 -6.19 15.46
CA THR A 34 -9.07 -5.59 14.67
C THR A 34 -9.84 -4.55 15.49
N PRO A 35 -10.49 -3.56 14.85
CA PRO A 35 -11.32 -2.59 15.55
C PRO A 35 -12.42 -3.24 16.40
N GLU A 36 -12.96 -4.37 15.95
CA GLU A 36 -14.03 -5.09 16.65
C GLU A 36 -13.51 -5.77 17.92
N LEU A 37 -12.34 -6.43 17.83
CA LEU A 37 -11.70 -7.06 18.99
C LEU A 37 -11.25 -6.00 20.00
N LEU A 38 -10.64 -4.91 19.53
CA LEU A 38 -10.21 -3.80 20.38
C LEU A 38 -11.39 -3.17 21.13
N ALA A 39 -12.54 -2.98 20.47
CA ALA A 39 -13.73 -2.45 21.10
C ALA A 39 -14.23 -3.34 22.25
N LYS A 40 -14.19 -4.66 22.03
CA LYS A 40 -14.60 -5.66 23.02
C LYS A 40 -13.63 -5.72 24.21
N ASP A 41 -12.33 -5.77 23.94
CA ASP A 41 -11.30 -5.96 24.96
C ASP A 41 -11.12 -4.71 25.84
N ALA A 42 -11.08 -3.53 25.21
CA ALA A 42 -10.98 -2.25 25.93
C ALA A 42 -12.33 -1.75 26.49
N ARG A 43 -13.44 -2.46 26.19
CA ARG A 43 -14.82 -2.06 26.54
C ARG A 43 -15.16 -0.64 26.11
N ILE A 44 -14.81 -0.29 24.87
CA ILE A 44 -15.10 1.01 24.26
C ILE A 44 -16.10 0.84 23.12
N SER A 45 -16.73 1.95 22.69
CA SER A 45 -17.61 1.93 21.52
C SER A 45 -16.82 1.55 20.25
N LEU A 46 -17.49 0.86 19.31
CA LEU A 46 -16.92 0.55 18.00
C LEU A 46 -16.43 1.83 17.28
N LEU A 47 -17.15 2.94 17.43
CA LEU A 47 -16.75 4.23 16.87
C LEU A 47 -15.43 4.74 17.48
N SER A 48 -15.27 4.62 18.81
CA SER A 48 -14.05 4.99 19.51
C SER A 48 -12.88 4.12 19.06
N SER A 49 -13.10 2.81 18.91
CA SER A 49 -12.09 1.89 18.40
C SER A 49 -11.67 2.23 16.96
N GLN A 50 -12.62 2.51 16.07
CA GLN A 50 -12.33 2.95 14.70
C GLN A 50 -11.55 4.28 14.67
N ALA A 51 -11.86 5.22 15.56
CA ALA A 51 -11.11 6.48 15.67
C ALA A 51 -9.66 6.25 16.14
N VAL A 52 -9.44 5.30 17.06
CA VAL A 52 -8.10 4.87 17.49
C VAL A 52 -7.33 4.27 16.31
N PHE A 53 -7.93 3.34 15.55
CA PHE A 53 -7.32 2.77 14.35
C PHE A 53 -7.02 3.82 13.27
N SER A 54 -7.91 4.79 13.09
CA SER A 54 -7.69 5.89 12.15
C SER A 54 -6.52 6.79 12.58
N SER A 55 -6.29 6.93 13.89
CA SER A 55 -5.21 7.72 14.47
C SER A 55 -3.86 6.97 14.50
N THR A 56 -3.88 5.64 14.64
CA THR A 56 -2.67 4.78 14.58
C THR A 56 -2.15 4.65 13.16
N GLN A 57 -3.03 4.67 12.16
CA GLN A 57 -2.63 4.85 10.77
C GLN A 57 -1.98 6.22 10.65
N VAL A 58 -0.64 6.23 10.64
CA VAL A 58 0.11 7.38 10.14
C VAL A 58 -0.41 7.59 8.74
N GLN A 59 -1.31 8.56 8.55
CA GLN A 59 -1.56 9.07 7.23
C GLN A 59 -0.20 9.53 6.75
N LYS A 60 0.37 8.78 5.82
CA LYS A 60 1.64 9.09 5.19
C LYS A 60 1.37 10.22 4.20
N ILE A 61 0.87 11.34 4.72
CA ILE A 61 0.68 12.58 3.97
C ILE A 61 2.11 12.96 3.61
N PRO A 62 2.47 12.95 2.31
CA PRO A 62 3.76 13.45 1.90
C PRO A 62 3.89 14.88 2.47
N PRO A 63 5.00 15.21 3.13
CA PRO A 63 5.16 16.56 3.66
C PRO A 63 4.99 17.56 2.51
N GLN A 64 4.24 18.64 2.75
CA GLN A 64 3.98 19.66 1.72
C GLN A 64 5.28 20.32 1.21
N THR A 65 6.28 20.37 2.08
CA THR A 65 7.63 20.82 1.76
C THR A 65 8.65 19.85 2.37
N GLN A 66 9.70 19.56 1.63
CA GLN A 66 10.85 18.80 2.12
C GLN A 66 12.11 19.21 1.36
N SER A 67 13.27 18.98 1.97
CA SER A 67 14.54 19.23 1.29
C SER A 67 14.71 18.28 0.10
N ALA A 68 15.46 18.71 -0.92
CA ALA A 68 15.79 17.86 -2.06
C ALA A 68 16.53 16.58 -1.62
N ALA A 69 17.42 16.67 -0.62
CA ALA A 69 18.14 15.53 -0.08
C ALA A 69 17.19 14.48 0.52
N SER A 70 16.17 14.91 1.27
CA SER A 70 15.14 14.03 1.82
C SER A 70 14.27 13.39 0.72
N LEU A 71 13.99 14.14 -0.36
CA LEU A 71 13.19 13.65 -1.50
C LEU A 71 13.92 12.55 -2.28
N VAL A 72 15.21 12.75 -2.56
CA VAL A 72 16.03 11.77 -3.31
C VAL A 72 16.19 10.45 -2.53
N GLY A 73 16.25 10.50 -1.20
CA GLY A 73 16.34 9.30 -0.35
C GLY A 73 15.04 8.50 -0.20
N SER A 74 13.90 9.02 -0.65
CA SER A 74 12.58 8.44 -0.34
C SER A 74 12.10 7.34 -1.29
N PHE A 75 12.69 7.21 -2.49
CA PHE A 75 12.23 6.28 -3.53
C PHE A 75 13.38 5.47 -4.14
N THR A 76 13.89 4.49 -3.39
CA THR A 76 15.06 3.69 -3.80
C THR A 76 14.71 2.32 -4.36
N THR A 77 13.44 1.88 -4.23
CA THR A 77 13.03 0.55 -4.71
C THR A 77 12.75 0.60 -6.21
N THR A 78 13.46 -0.25 -6.96
CA THR A 78 13.24 -0.47 -8.39
C THR A 78 12.74 -1.90 -8.62
N TYR A 79 11.81 -2.07 -9.54
CA TYR A 79 11.23 -3.35 -9.92
C TYR A 79 11.58 -3.66 -11.38
N THR A 80 12.08 -4.86 -11.66
CA THR A 80 12.29 -5.31 -13.04
C THR A 80 10.95 -5.47 -13.76
N THR A 81 10.92 -5.09 -15.04
CA THR A 81 9.79 -5.32 -15.95
C THR A 81 9.83 -6.72 -16.58
N SER A 82 10.86 -7.52 -16.30
CA SER A 82 11.21 -8.78 -16.98
C SER A 82 11.48 -8.65 -18.49
N CYS A 83 11.68 -7.41 -18.96
CA CYS A 83 12.09 -7.10 -20.32
C CYS A 83 13.38 -6.28 -20.27
N GLU A 84 14.51 -6.93 -20.53
CA GLU A 84 15.84 -6.34 -20.38
C GLU A 84 16.05 -5.03 -21.20
N PRO A 85 15.54 -4.91 -22.44
CA PRO A 85 15.59 -3.63 -23.16
C PRO A 85 14.81 -2.50 -22.47
N ILE A 86 13.65 -2.82 -21.87
CA ILE A 86 12.83 -1.83 -21.15
C ILE A 86 13.52 -1.45 -19.83
N ASP A 87 14.04 -2.44 -19.09
CA ASP A 87 14.76 -2.18 -17.85
C ASP A 87 15.99 -1.30 -18.11
N THR A 88 16.72 -1.56 -19.20
CA THR A 88 17.85 -0.72 -19.64
C THR A 88 17.40 0.70 -19.93
N LEU A 89 16.30 0.88 -20.68
CA LEU A 89 15.75 2.19 -21.01
C LEU A 89 15.28 2.97 -19.76
N LEU A 90 14.79 2.27 -18.74
CA LEU A 90 14.35 2.85 -17.46
C LEU A 90 15.50 3.05 -16.44
N GLY A 91 16.72 2.62 -16.76
CA GLY A 91 17.88 2.71 -15.86
C GLY A 91 17.86 1.67 -14.73
N GLY A 92 17.50 0.43 -15.05
CA GLY A 92 17.45 -0.71 -14.13
C GLY A 92 16.04 -1.20 -13.76
N GLY A 93 15.00 -0.63 -14.38
CA GLY A 93 13.60 -1.03 -14.19
C GLY A 93 12.67 0.08 -13.68
N LEU A 94 11.46 -0.31 -13.31
CA LEU A 94 10.39 0.59 -12.87
C LEU A 94 10.59 1.05 -11.42
N LYS A 95 10.68 2.37 -11.20
CA LYS A 95 10.88 2.95 -9.86
C LYS A 95 9.58 3.00 -9.06
N LYS A 96 9.62 2.59 -7.80
CA LYS A 96 8.48 2.72 -6.87
C LYS A 96 8.07 4.18 -6.74
N GLY A 97 6.77 4.45 -6.87
CA GLY A 97 6.21 5.81 -6.79
C GLY A 97 6.27 6.59 -8.10
N SER A 98 6.77 5.99 -9.19
CA SER A 98 6.69 6.55 -10.54
C SER A 98 5.49 6.01 -11.31
N VAL A 99 5.12 6.71 -12.38
CA VAL A 99 4.13 6.27 -13.37
C VAL A 99 4.86 5.96 -14.68
N LEU A 100 4.60 4.79 -15.26
CA LEU A 100 5.08 4.40 -16.58
C LEU A 100 3.92 4.43 -17.58
N GLU A 101 4.04 5.27 -18.61
CA GLU A 101 3.10 5.32 -19.72
C GLU A 101 3.64 4.50 -20.91
N ILE A 102 2.81 3.62 -21.46
CA ILE A 102 3.12 2.83 -22.65
C ILE A 102 2.15 3.27 -23.76
N SER A 103 2.66 3.99 -24.75
CA SER A 103 1.87 4.55 -25.85
C SER A 103 2.42 4.12 -27.22
N GLY A 104 1.55 4.10 -28.23
CA GLY A 104 1.90 3.66 -29.58
C GLY A 104 0.69 3.30 -30.44
N PRO A 105 0.85 3.19 -31.78
CA PRO A 105 -0.22 2.90 -32.72
C PRO A 105 -1.04 1.63 -32.39
N PRO A 106 -2.26 1.49 -32.95
CA PRO A 106 -2.99 0.22 -32.87
C PRO A 106 -2.16 -0.94 -33.42
N GLY A 107 -2.22 -2.10 -32.78
CA GLY A 107 -1.43 -3.28 -33.16
C GLY A 107 -0.02 -3.34 -32.54
N THR A 108 0.49 -2.27 -31.92
CA THR A 108 1.69 -2.33 -31.07
C THR A 108 1.39 -3.16 -29.81
N PRO A 109 2.33 -3.99 -29.30
CA PRO A 109 2.10 -4.93 -28.19
C PRO A 109 2.03 -4.26 -26.79
N LYS A 110 1.31 -3.14 -26.64
CA LYS A 110 1.21 -2.36 -25.40
C LYS A 110 0.62 -3.18 -24.26
N GLU A 111 -0.47 -3.88 -24.54
CA GLU A 111 -1.17 -4.74 -23.60
C GLU A 111 -0.31 -5.93 -23.17
N ILE A 112 0.45 -6.52 -24.11
CA ILE A 112 1.36 -7.64 -23.83
C ILE A 112 2.49 -7.18 -22.90
N ILE A 113 3.08 -6.01 -23.16
CA ILE A 113 4.12 -5.43 -22.31
C ILE A 113 3.56 -5.18 -20.89
N ALA A 114 2.38 -4.56 -20.79
CA ALA A 114 1.74 -4.29 -19.50
C ALA A 114 1.46 -5.60 -18.71
N LEU A 115 0.95 -6.64 -19.38
CA LEU A 115 0.68 -7.94 -18.77
C LEU A 115 1.96 -8.64 -18.30
N ASN A 116 3.06 -8.54 -19.06
CA ASN A 116 4.35 -9.08 -18.64
C ASN A 116 4.85 -8.42 -17.36
N ILE A 117 4.78 -7.08 -17.27
CA ILE A 117 5.13 -6.34 -16.06
C ILE A 117 4.27 -6.82 -14.87
N VAL A 118 2.94 -6.89 -15.06
CA VAL A 118 2.02 -7.39 -14.01
C VAL A 118 2.39 -8.80 -13.54
N LYS A 119 2.69 -9.71 -14.49
CA LYS A 119 3.11 -11.07 -14.17
C LYS A 119 4.37 -11.08 -13.30
N THR A 120 5.36 -10.25 -13.60
CA THR A 120 6.58 -10.13 -12.79
C THR A 120 6.28 -9.70 -11.36
N PHE A 121 5.38 -8.72 -11.19
CA PHE A 121 4.98 -8.25 -9.85
C PHE A 121 4.28 -9.36 -9.05
N VAL A 122 3.37 -10.10 -9.67
CA VAL A 122 2.68 -11.24 -9.02
C VAL A 122 3.66 -12.35 -8.64
N GLN A 123 4.60 -12.69 -9.53
CA GLN A 123 5.63 -13.70 -9.27
C GLN A 123 6.55 -13.32 -8.10
N ASN A 124 6.77 -12.03 -7.88
CA ASN A 124 7.55 -11.50 -6.75
C ASN A 124 6.70 -11.34 -5.46
N GLY A 125 5.45 -11.81 -5.44
CA GLY A 125 4.57 -11.77 -4.28
C GLY A 125 3.90 -10.40 -4.04
N HIS A 126 3.89 -9.50 -5.04
CA HIS A 126 3.20 -8.22 -4.94
C HIS A 126 1.75 -8.35 -5.39
N GLY A 127 0.84 -7.71 -4.64
CA GLY A 127 -0.54 -7.52 -5.08
C GLY A 127 -0.62 -6.55 -6.25
N VAL A 128 -1.46 -6.86 -7.24
CA VAL A 128 -1.67 -6.02 -8.43
C VAL A 128 -3.15 -5.67 -8.55
N LEU A 129 -3.44 -4.40 -8.78
CA LEU A 129 -4.77 -3.91 -9.17
C LEU A 129 -4.78 -3.64 -10.67
N PHE A 130 -5.61 -4.37 -11.40
CA PHE A 130 -5.84 -4.14 -12.82
C PHE A 130 -7.14 -3.36 -13.03
N VAL A 131 -7.05 -2.17 -13.62
CA VAL A 131 -8.23 -1.34 -13.94
C VAL A 131 -8.28 -1.15 -15.46
N GLY A 132 -9.34 -1.66 -16.10
CA GLY A 132 -9.51 -1.58 -17.54
C GLY A 132 -10.97 -1.40 -17.96
N ALA A 133 -11.20 -0.68 -19.06
CA ALA A 133 -12.53 -0.44 -19.64
C ALA A 133 -12.91 -1.43 -20.77
N LYS A 134 -12.00 -2.31 -21.19
CA LYS A 134 -12.19 -3.26 -22.31
C LYS A 134 -11.80 -4.67 -21.87
N HIS A 135 -12.43 -5.69 -22.48
CA HIS A 135 -12.21 -7.12 -22.21
C HIS A 135 -10.74 -7.48 -22.45
N VAL A 136 -9.93 -7.38 -21.39
CA VAL A 136 -8.60 -7.96 -21.35
C VAL A 136 -8.78 -9.40 -20.87
N PRO A 137 -8.33 -10.41 -21.62
CA PRO A 137 -8.46 -11.79 -21.20
C PRO A 137 -7.68 -11.97 -19.90
N LEU A 138 -8.41 -12.27 -18.83
CA LEU A 138 -7.83 -12.57 -17.54
C LEU A 138 -7.01 -13.86 -17.67
N PRO A 139 -5.77 -13.91 -17.17
CA PRO A 139 -5.02 -15.16 -17.13
C PRO A 139 -5.80 -16.18 -16.31
N GLY A 140 -6.30 -17.23 -16.98
CA GLY A 140 -7.10 -18.31 -16.36
C GLY A 140 -8.60 -18.29 -16.67
N ARG A 141 -9.14 -17.29 -17.39
CA ARG A 141 -10.53 -17.33 -17.86
C ARG A 141 -10.56 -17.95 -19.26
N GLN A 142 -11.09 -19.17 -19.37
CA GLN A 142 -11.38 -19.79 -20.67
C GLN A 142 -12.33 -18.87 -21.46
N PRO A 143 -12.10 -18.68 -22.77
CA PRO A 143 -13.03 -17.90 -23.58
C PRO A 143 -14.40 -18.62 -23.54
N ASP A 144 -15.42 -17.90 -23.09
CA ASP A 144 -16.80 -18.36 -23.18
C ASP A 144 -17.08 -18.69 -24.65
N LYS A 145 -17.32 -19.96 -24.93
CA LYS A 145 -17.67 -20.43 -26.28
C LYS A 145 -18.99 -19.75 -26.66
N PHE A 146 -18.97 -19.05 -27.79
CA PHE A 146 -20.18 -18.56 -28.46
C PHE A 146 -21.10 -19.73 -28.84
#